data_AF-A0A2A9DKD2-F1
#
_entry.id   AF-A0A2A9DKD2-F1
#
_cell.length_a   1.000
_cell.length_b   1.000
_cell.length_c   1.000
_cell.angle_alpha   90.00
_cell.angle_beta   90.00
_cell.angle_gamma   90.00
#
_symmetry.space_group_name_H-M   'P 1'
#
loop_
_entity.id
_entity.type
_entity.pdbx_description
1 polymer ?
#
loop_
_entity_poly.entity_id
_entity_poly.type
_entity_poly.pdbx_seq_one_letter_code
_entity_poly.pdbx_strand_id
1 'polypeptide(L)'
;MAANNPVGVDDVFFSTTDEKGHIELANDVFVRLSQHSREELVGAPHNIIRNDFMPAGAFHAMWATLKAGKPFAAYVRNAAADGSPYDVLATVTPLRGGGYLSVRTCPLTASADTAWSLYEQIRGIEKECTAAGVKRAQMAEASAGHIVAALKELGLDSYEQFQNRIMPAEVLEREKQSQGLNPGSGEVATAIAAIHEKLGVWMDQQEALIATAEKIAESSAELAQEAGVGAQISEQMAQLDVEGPQSTLLLAPLRTWAGMHGIVDSYLDELQELADKLVESAHSTRFSIALARLHATVATKYATEVEGKGQTDGNAAKALKVLAMALEDGIQTMRDQLRSYDLLAGRLSKRLASVNRIMEPPREMISSWLQVTDISGFSDAARALVDSVAEAVEASNTATAAMQSAVEALENSVEDDAEAAQELSVMITKVVSAVA
;
A
#
# COMPACT_ATOMS: atom_id res chain seq x y z
N MET A 1 15.49 -17.89 -2.27
CA MET A 1 16.38 -17.35 -3.33
C MET A 1 17.03 -18.44 -4.20
N ALA A 2 16.95 -18.32 -5.53
CA ALA A 2 17.73 -19.17 -6.43
C ALA A 2 19.23 -18.90 -6.22
N ALA A 3 20.00 -19.93 -5.88
CA ALA A 3 21.39 -19.82 -5.42
C ALA A 3 22.40 -19.24 -6.44
N ASN A 4 21.96 -18.73 -7.60
CA ASN A 4 22.78 -18.21 -8.71
C ASN A 4 22.10 -17.06 -9.47
N ASN A 5 21.34 -16.15 -8.82
CA ASN A 5 20.77 -14.99 -9.52
C ASN A 5 21.89 -14.05 -10.02
N PRO A 6 22.04 -13.76 -11.33
CA PRO A 6 23.13 -12.92 -11.84
C PRO A 6 22.92 -11.42 -11.61
N VAL A 7 21.75 -11.01 -11.12
CA VAL A 7 21.41 -9.60 -10.87
C VAL A 7 22.01 -9.18 -9.52
N GLY A 8 23.00 -8.27 -9.54
CA GLY A 8 23.60 -7.74 -8.33
C GLY A 8 22.69 -6.74 -7.59
N VAL A 9 22.97 -6.50 -6.31
CA VAL A 9 22.24 -5.49 -5.48
C VAL A 9 22.28 -4.09 -6.11
N ASP A 10 23.43 -3.73 -6.66
CA ASP A 10 23.66 -2.44 -7.29
C ASP A 10 23.24 -2.38 -8.76
N ASP A 11 22.85 -3.52 -9.34
CA ASP A 11 22.33 -3.56 -10.70
C ASP A 11 20.91 -3.01 -10.71
N VAL A 12 20.77 -1.83 -11.33
CA VAL A 12 19.49 -1.22 -11.65
C VAL A 12 19.45 -1.04 -13.15
N PHE A 13 18.46 -1.65 -13.79
CA PHE A 13 18.32 -1.57 -15.23
C PHE A 13 16.94 -1.10 -15.64
N PHE A 14 16.91 -0.35 -16.73
CA PHE A 14 15.66 0.22 -17.22
C PHE A 14 15.55 0.11 -18.73
N SER A 15 14.30 0.19 -19.16
CA SER A 15 13.93 0.35 -20.56
C SER A 15 12.70 1.23 -20.68
N THR A 16 12.59 1.97 -21.77
CA THR A 16 11.34 2.64 -22.15
C THR A 16 10.73 1.91 -23.35
N THR A 17 9.42 2.02 -23.51
CA THR A 17 8.68 1.40 -24.61
C THR A 17 7.66 2.35 -25.21
N ASP A 18 7.22 2.07 -26.43
CA ASP A 18 6.00 2.65 -27.01
C ASP A 18 4.73 2.06 -26.34
N GLU A 19 3.55 2.55 -26.72
CA GLU A 19 2.25 2.04 -26.20
C GLU A 19 1.98 0.57 -26.54
N LYS A 20 2.68 0.02 -27.53
CA LYS A 20 2.58 -1.39 -27.94
C LYS A 20 3.61 -2.27 -27.24
N GLY A 21 4.48 -1.70 -26.40
CA GLY A 21 5.53 -2.41 -25.69
C GLY A 21 6.78 -2.69 -26.50
N HIS A 22 7.04 -1.97 -27.61
CA HIS A 22 8.32 -2.04 -28.32
C HIS A 22 9.34 -1.16 -27.62
N ILE A 23 10.53 -1.70 -27.34
CA ILE A 23 11.58 -1.03 -26.60
C ILE A 23 12.12 0.16 -27.42
N GLU A 24 12.12 1.35 -26.83
CA GLU A 24 12.74 2.54 -27.44
C GLU A 24 14.14 2.79 -26.89
N LEU A 25 14.34 2.56 -25.59
CA LEU A 25 15.59 2.81 -24.88
C LEU A 25 15.87 1.66 -23.91
N ALA A 26 17.15 1.39 -23.68
CA ALA A 26 17.65 0.40 -22.72
C ALA A 26 18.99 0.90 -22.16
N ASN A 27 19.30 0.68 -20.88
CA ASN A 27 20.64 0.97 -20.36
C ASN A 27 21.62 -0.20 -20.55
N ASP A 28 22.91 0.05 -20.33
CA ASP A 28 23.97 -0.96 -20.50
C ASP A 28 23.80 -2.16 -19.56
N VAL A 29 23.24 -1.95 -18.37
CA VAL A 29 22.93 -3.04 -17.44
C VAL A 29 21.87 -3.98 -18.03
N PHE A 30 20.86 -3.45 -18.72
CA PHE A 30 19.86 -4.28 -19.39
C PHE A 30 20.47 -5.08 -20.54
N VAL A 31 21.31 -4.47 -21.38
CA VAL A 31 22.07 -5.15 -22.44
C VAL A 31 22.88 -6.31 -21.86
N ARG A 32 23.64 -6.06 -20.79
CA ARG A 32 24.49 -7.06 -20.14
C ARG A 32 23.70 -8.24 -19.57
N LEU A 33 22.64 -7.97 -18.80
CA LEU A 33 21.86 -9.03 -18.12
C LEU A 33 20.98 -9.84 -19.07
N SER A 34 20.40 -9.17 -20.09
CA SER A 34 19.58 -9.85 -21.10
C SER A 34 20.41 -10.64 -22.10
N GLN A 35 21.71 -10.37 -22.22
CA GLN A 35 22.63 -10.92 -23.22
C GLN A 35 22.20 -10.66 -24.68
N HIS A 36 21.23 -9.76 -24.90
CA HIS A 36 20.90 -9.24 -26.21
C HIS A 36 21.75 -8.01 -26.51
N SER A 37 22.15 -7.86 -27.76
CA SER A 37 22.74 -6.62 -28.24
C SER A 37 21.73 -5.48 -28.16
N ARG A 38 22.23 -4.25 -28.10
CA ARG A 38 21.38 -3.05 -28.08
C ARG A 38 20.52 -2.96 -29.34
N GLU A 39 21.05 -3.39 -30.48
CA GLU A 39 20.38 -3.42 -31.78
C GLU A 39 19.25 -4.46 -31.83
N GLU A 40 19.38 -5.57 -31.11
CA GLU A 40 18.30 -6.55 -30.96
C GLU A 40 17.21 -6.08 -30.00
N LEU A 41 17.59 -5.30 -28.97
CA LEU A 41 16.64 -4.78 -28.00
C LEU A 41 15.80 -3.63 -28.58
N VAL A 42 16.43 -2.62 -29.17
CA VAL A 42 15.72 -1.43 -29.65
C VAL A 42 14.81 -1.78 -30.83
N GLY A 43 13.52 -1.50 -30.69
CA GLY A 43 12.47 -1.84 -31.64
C GLY A 43 11.84 -3.21 -31.44
N ALA A 44 12.43 -4.09 -30.62
CA ALA A 44 11.83 -5.38 -30.30
C ALA A 44 10.71 -5.26 -29.27
N PRO A 45 9.69 -6.13 -29.31
CA PRO A 45 8.70 -6.21 -28.25
C PRO A 45 9.36 -6.62 -26.93
N HIS A 46 8.92 -6.03 -25.81
CA HIS A 46 9.50 -6.26 -24.48
C HIS A 46 9.48 -7.73 -24.04
N ASN A 47 8.58 -8.53 -24.62
CA ASN A 47 8.50 -9.97 -24.38
C ASN A 47 9.71 -10.78 -24.90
N ILE A 48 10.71 -10.16 -25.53
CA ILE A 48 11.97 -10.80 -25.93
C ILE A 48 12.68 -11.47 -24.74
N ILE A 49 12.56 -10.92 -23.53
CA ILE A 49 13.13 -11.48 -22.29
C ILE A 49 12.14 -12.34 -21.48
N ARG A 50 11.00 -12.73 -22.07
CA ARG A 50 9.93 -13.42 -21.35
C ARG A 50 10.35 -14.83 -20.94
N ASN A 51 10.09 -15.18 -19.68
CA ASN A 51 10.14 -16.56 -19.20
C ASN A 51 8.74 -17.15 -19.02
N ASP A 52 8.60 -18.47 -19.20
CA ASP A 52 7.33 -19.21 -19.06
C ASP A 52 6.94 -19.52 -17.60
N PHE A 53 7.75 -19.08 -16.63
CA PHE A 53 7.45 -19.20 -15.20
C PHE A 53 6.41 -18.18 -14.71
N MET A 54 6.20 -17.09 -15.43
CA MET A 54 5.23 -16.07 -15.03
C MET A 54 3.80 -16.46 -15.44
N PRO A 55 2.84 -16.56 -14.50
CA PRO A 55 1.46 -16.92 -14.82
C PRO A 55 0.79 -15.83 -15.67
N ALA A 56 -0.12 -16.25 -16.56
CA ALA A 56 -0.92 -15.35 -17.37
C ALA A 56 -1.79 -14.40 -16.51
N GLY A 57 -2.24 -14.85 -15.34
CA GLY A 57 -2.99 -14.03 -14.38
C GLY A 57 -2.21 -12.83 -13.84
N ALA A 58 -0.91 -13.00 -13.55
CA ALA A 58 -0.07 -11.88 -13.10
C ALA A 58 0.08 -10.82 -14.20
N PHE A 59 0.23 -11.25 -15.47
CA PHE A 59 0.23 -10.33 -16.60
C PHE A 59 -1.13 -9.66 -16.82
N HIS A 60 -2.23 -10.38 -16.58
CA HIS A 60 -3.58 -9.80 -16.66
C HIS A 60 -3.74 -8.67 -15.64
N ALA A 61 -3.36 -8.92 -14.37
CA ALA A 61 -3.37 -7.91 -13.32
C ALA A 61 -2.48 -6.69 -13.69
N MET A 62 -1.26 -6.94 -14.17
CA MET A 62 -0.35 -5.87 -14.64
C MET A 62 -1.01 -4.99 -15.69
N TRP A 63 -1.57 -5.57 -16.76
CA TRP A 63 -2.17 -4.78 -17.83
C TRP A 63 -3.46 -4.07 -17.40
N ALA A 64 -4.24 -4.65 -16.49
CA ALA A 64 -5.40 -3.97 -15.90
C ALA A 64 -4.96 -2.72 -15.13
N THR A 65 -3.93 -2.82 -14.29
CA THR A 65 -3.35 -1.71 -13.52
C THR A 65 -2.77 -0.63 -14.42
N LEU A 66 -1.96 -1.01 -15.42
CA LEU A 66 -1.35 -0.06 -16.36
C LEU A 66 -2.38 0.70 -17.18
N LYS A 67 -3.47 0.04 -17.61
CA LYS A 67 -4.58 0.70 -18.33
C LYS A 67 -5.37 1.66 -17.46
N ALA A 68 -5.35 1.48 -16.13
CA ALA A 68 -5.90 2.44 -15.19
C ALA A 68 -4.95 3.62 -14.92
N GLY A 69 -3.81 3.71 -15.62
CA GLY A 69 -2.81 4.76 -15.43
C GLY A 69 -1.99 4.59 -14.15
N LYS A 70 -2.10 3.44 -13.47
CA LYS A 70 -1.36 3.15 -12.24
C LYS A 70 -0.07 2.38 -12.56
N PRO A 71 1.02 2.60 -11.79
CA PRO A 71 2.21 1.77 -11.86
C PRO A 71 1.93 0.36 -11.30
N PHE A 72 2.75 -0.60 -11.72
CA PHE A 72 2.68 -1.98 -11.27
C PHE A 72 4.05 -2.47 -10.82
N ALA A 73 4.12 -3.20 -9.70
CA ALA A 73 5.34 -3.86 -9.25
C ALA A 73 5.10 -5.35 -9.01
N ALA A 74 6.03 -6.19 -9.48
CA ALA A 74 5.95 -7.63 -9.32
C ALA A 74 7.33 -8.28 -9.35
N TYR A 75 7.45 -9.43 -8.69
CA TYR A 75 8.56 -10.34 -8.96
C TYR A 75 8.38 -10.96 -10.33
N VAL A 76 9.44 -10.95 -11.15
CA VAL A 76 9.44 -11.45 -12.52
C VAL A 76 10.69 -12.31 -12.75
N ARG A 77 10.49 -13.52 -13.27
CA ARG A 77 11.56 -14.30 -13.87
C ARG A 77 11.67 -13.95 -15.34
N ASN A 78 12.85 -13.53 -15.78
CA ASN A 78 13.17 -13.27 -17.18
C ASN A 78 14.08 -14.37 -17.73
N ALA A 79 14.24 -14.41 -19.05
CA ALA A 79 15.19 -15.25 -19.76
C ALA A 79 16.17 -14.38 -20.55
N ALA A 80 17.48 -14.66 -20.44
CA ALA A 80 18.50 -14.05 -21.28
C ALA A 80 18.52 -14.70 -22.67
N ALA A 81 19.29 -14.14 -23.61
CA ALA A 81 19.40 -14.62 -25.00
C ALA A 81 19.83 -16.09 -25.11
N ASP A 82 20.62 -16.58 -24.15
CA ASP A 82 21.06 -17.98 -24.06
C ASP A 82 20.02 -18.91 -23.39
N GLY A 83 18.87 -18.37 -22.97
CA GLY A 83 17.79 -19.05 -22.27
C GLY A 83 17.98 -19.15 -20.75
N SER A 84 19.09 -18.66 -20.19
CA SER A 84 19.33 -18.67 -18.74
C SER A 84 18.33 -17.77 -17.99
N PRO A 85 17.75 -18.24 -16.88
CA PRO A 85 16.80 -17.44 -16.13
C PRO A 85 17.50 -16.44 -15.20
N TYR A 86 16.89 -15.28 -15.02
CA TYR A 86 17.28 -14.32 -13.97
C TYR A 86 16.05 -13.69 -13.33
N ASP A 87 16.09 -13.54 -12.01
CA ASP A 87 14.95 -13.11 -11.20
C ASP A 87 15.11 -11.63 -10.83
N VAL A 88 14.01 -10.87 -10.94
CA VAL A 88 13.97 -9.44 -10.63
C VAL A 88 12.71 -9.05 -9.88
N LEU A 89 12.81 -7.97 -9.09
CA LEU A 89 11.67 -7.11 -8.87
C LEU A 89 11.57 -6.18 -10.08
N ALA A 90 10.43 -6.19 -10.76
CA ALA A 90 10.16 -5.32 -11.90
C ALA A 90 9.06 -4.32 -11.57
N THR A 91 9.29 -3.06 -11.91
CA THR A 91 8.25 -2.03 -11.97
C THR A 91 7.93 -1.70 -13.42
N VAL A 92 6.68 -1.31 -13.67
CA VAL A 92 6.22 -0.75 -14.94
C VAL A 92 5.38 0.49 -14.63
N THR A 93 5.81 1.63 -15.15
CA THR A 93 5.21 2.95 -14.92
C THR A 93 4.73 3.51 -16.26
N PRO A 94 3.43 3.82 -16.41
CA PRO A 94 2.93 4.55 -17.59
C PRO A 94 3.62 5.90 -17.74
N LEU A 95 4.00 6.28 -18.97
CA LEU A 95 4.68 7.54 -19.26
C LEU A 95 3.72 8.58 -19.83
N ARG A 96 3.94 9.86 -19.47
CA ARG A 96 3.25 10.98 -20.11
C ARG A 96 3.62 11.06 -21.60
N GLY A 97 2.61 11.01 -22.45
CA GLY A 97 2.79 10.99 -23.92
C GLY A 97 2.76 9.59 -24.53
N GLY A 98 2.52 8.55 -23.73
CA GLY A 98 2.34 7.17 -24.17
C GLY A 98 3.54 6.29 -23.83
N GLY A 99 3.29 4.97 -23.82
CA GLY A 99 4.31 3.97 -23.52
C GLY A 99 4.60 3.78 -22.03
N TYR A 100 5.69 3.08 -21.74
CA TYR A 100 6.00 2.63 -20.38
C TYR A 100 7.49 2.70 -20.06
N LEU A 101 7.82 3.12 -18.84
CA LEU A 101 9.12 2.94 -18.21
C LEU A 101 9.09 1.66 -17.38
N SER A 102 10.08 0.78 -17.57
CA SER A 102 10.30 -0.35 -16.68
C SER A 102 11.64 -0.21 -15.98
N VAL A 103 11.65 -0.34 -14.65
CA VAL A 103 12.87 -0.37 -13.84
C VAL A 103 12.92 -1.70 -13.09
N ARG A 104 14.11 -2.30 -12.99
CA ARG A 104 14.30 -3.62 -12.40
C ARG A 104 15.49 -3.66 -11.47
N THR A 105 15.34 -4.42 -10.40
CA THR A 105 16.35 -4.66 -9.36
C THR A 105 16.38 -6.13 -8.95
N CYS A 106 17.42 -6.53 -8.23
CA CYS A 106 17.49 -7.84 -7.60
C CYS A 106 16.37 -8.00 -6.55
N PRO A 107 15.67 -9.15 -6.45
CA PRO A 107 14.80 -9.48 -5.32
C PRO A 107 15.64 -9.80 -4.08
N LEU A 108 15.37 -9.14 -2.97
CA LEU A 108 16.17 -9.24 -1.74
C LEU A 108 15.35 -9.68 -0.53
N THR A 109 14.02 -9.57 -0.57
CA THR A 109 13.16 -9.91 0.57
C THR A 109 12.54 -11.30 0.47
N ALA A 110 12.08 -11.82 1.61
CA ALA A 110 11.37 -13.10 1.67
C ALA A 110 10.05 -13.10 0.86
N SER A 111 9.50 -11.93 0.54
CA SER A 111 8.29 -11.80 -0.28
C SER A 111 8.49 -12.37 -1.70
N ALA A 112 9.73 -12.46 -2.19
CA ALA A 112 10.04 -13.12 -3.44
C ALA A 112 9.69 -14.62 -3.39
N ASP A 113 10.06 -15.31 -2.32
CA ASP A 113 9.79 -16.75 -2.16
C ASP A 113 8.27 -17.01 -2.02
N THR A 114 7.52 -16.09 -1.38
CA THR A 114 6.05 -16.10 -1.37
C THR A 114 5.48 -15.97 -2.78
N ALA A 115 5.97 -15.02 -3.59
CA ALA A 115 5.51 -14.83 -4.95
C ALA A 115 5.82 -16.04 -5.85
N TRP A 116 6.99 -16.65 -5.70
CA TRP A 116 7.36 -17.85 -6.46
C TRP A 116 6.47 -19.05 -6.14
N SER A 117 6.19 -19.27 -4.86
CA SER A 117 5.28 -20.33 -4.41
C SER A 117 3.87 -20.12 -4.95
N LEU A 118 3.38 -18.88 -4.89
CA LEU A 118 2.10 -18.47 -5.47
C LEU A 118 2.06 -18.74 -6.98
N TYR A 119 3.07 -18.28 -7.73
CA TYR A 119 3.11 -18.44 -9.18
C TYR A 119 3.20 -19.91 -9.61
N GLU A 120 3.89 -20.76 -8.85
CA GLU A 120 3.94 -22.19 -9.10
C GLU A 120 2.57 -22.85 -8.97
N GLN A 121 1.84 -22.55 -7.88
CA GLN A 121 0.46 -23.02 -7.68
C GLN A 121 -0.45 -22.61 -8.84
N ILE A 122 -0.42 -21.32 -9.20
CA ILE A 122 -1.28 -20.76 -10.25
C ILE A 122 -0.95 -21.35 -11.63
N ARG A 123 0.33 -21.60 -11.92
CA ARG A 123 0.73 -22.27 -13.16
C ARG A 123 0.23 -23.72 -13.26
N GLY A 124 0.06 -24.41 -12.14
CA GLY A 124 -0.61 -25.71 -12.10
C GLY A 124 -2.03 -25.59 -12.67
N ILE A 125 -2.79 -24.63 -12.16
CA ILE A 125 -4.17 -24.34 -12.59
C ILE A 125 -4.21 -23.95 -14.08
N GLU A 126 -3.31 -23.08 -14.54
CA GLU A 126 -3.25 -22.65 -15.95
C GLU A 126 -2.97 -23.81 -16.93
N LYS A 127 -2.15 -24.79 -16.51
CA LYS A 127 -1.89 -26.00 -17.31
C LYS A 127 -3.15 -26.85 -17.44
N GLU A 128 -3.92 -27.01 -16.37
CA GLU A 128 -5.19 -27.73 -16.39
C GLU A 128 -6.23 -27.04 -17.29
N CYS A 129 -6.35 -25.71 -17.17
CA CYS A 129 -7.21 -24.91 -18.06
C CYS A 129 -6.80 -25.06 -19.53
N THR A 130 -5.50 -25.04 -19.81
CA THR A 130 -4.96 -25.22 -21.17
C THR A 130 -5.30 -26.61 -21.71
N ALA A 131 -5.12 -27.66 -20.90
CA ALA A 131 -5.47 -29.03 -21.27
C ALA A 131 -6.98 -29.21 -21.51
N ALA A 132 -7.81 -28.45 -20.80
CA ALA A 132 -9.26 -28.40 -20.97
C ALA A 132 -9.71 -27.53 -22.18
N GLY A 133 -8.79 -26.92 -22.92
CA GLY A 133 -9.11 -26.10 -24.10
C GLY A 133 -9.71 -24.72 -23.77
N VAL A 134 -9.50 -24.21 -22.55
CA VAL A 134 -9.96 -22.88 -22.15
C VAL A 134 -9.24 -21.80 -22.97
N LYS A 135 -9.97 -20.78 -23.44
CA LYS A 135 -9.37 -19.68 -24.20
C LYS A 135 -8.39 -18.90 -23.33
N ARG A 136 -7.26 -18.48 -23.91
CA ARG A 136 -6.18 -17.78 -23.20
C ARG A 136 -6.65 -16.56 -22.39
N ALA A 137 -7.56 -15.75 -22.94
CA ALA A 137 -8.10 -14.57 -22.24
C ALA A 137 -8.91 -14.96 -20.99
N GLN A 138 -9.79 -15.96 -21.12
CA GLN A 138 -10.61 -16.46 -20.00
C GLN A 138 -9.74 -17.11 -18.91
N MET A 139 -8.74 -17.88 -19.33
CA MET A 139 -7.75 -18.45 -18.41
C MET A 139 -6.98 -17.36 -17.67
N ALA A 140 -6.54 -16.29 -18.35
CA ALA A 140 -5.78 -15.23 -17.71
C ALA A 140 -6.62 -14.46 -16.67
N GLU A 141 -7.90 -14.19 -16.97
CA GLU A 141 -8.83 -13.57 -16.02
C GLU A 141 -9.10 -14.46 -14.81
N ALA A 142 -9.40 -15.76 -15.04
CA ALA A 142 -9.60 -16.72 -13.95
C ALA A 142 -8.34 -16.89 -13.08
N SER A 143 -7.17 -16.95 -13.71
CA SER A 143 -5.86 -17.03 -13.06
C SER A 143 -5.60 -15.80 -12.17
N ALA A 144 -5.97 -14.60 -12.61
CA ALA A 144 -5.91 -13.39 -11.77
C ALA A 144 -6.82 -13.50 -10.54
N GLY A 145 -8.02 -14.06 -10.69
CA GLY A 145 -8.93 -14.34 -9.57
C GLY A 145 -8.33 -15.33 -8.55
N HIS A 146 -7.67 -16.39 -9.02
CA HIS A 146 -6.97 -17.33 -8.15
C HIS A 146 -5.78 -16.70 -7.42
N ILE A 147 -5.05 -15.78 -8.06
CA ILE A 147 -4.00 -15.00 -7.41
C ILE A 147 -4.59 -14.19 -6.24
N VAL A 148 -5.69 -13.48 -6.45
CA VAL A 148 -6.36 -12.71 -5.39
C VAL A 148 -6.85 -13.61 -4.25
N ALA A 149 -7.44 -14.77 -4.57
CA ALA A 149 -7.88 -15.72 -3.56
C ALA A 149 -6.72 -16.22 -2.68
N ALA A 150 -5.58 -16.56 -3.29
CA ALA A 150 -4.40 -17.00 -2.55
C ALA A 150 -3.74 -15.86 -1.75
N LEU A 151 -3.77 -14.62 -2.25
CA LEU A 151 -3.34 -13.45 -1.48
C LEU A 151 -4.23 -13.21 -0.26
N LYS A 152 -5.54 -13.48 -0.36
CA LYS A 152 -6.48 -13.33 0.75
C LYS A 152 -6.17 -14.27 1.91
N GLU A 153 -5.68 -15.48 1.63
CA GLU A 153 -5.18 -16.41 2.65
C GLU A 153 -3.95 -15.86 3.41
N LEU A 154 -3.25 -14.90 2.82
CA LEU A 154 -2.13 -14.16 3.42
C LEU A 154 -2.56 -12.83 4.06
N GLY A 155 -3.86 -12.55 4.15
CA GLY A 155 -4.41 -11.31 4.69
C GLY A 155 -4.30 -10.11 3.73
N LEU A 156 -4.23 -10.36 2.41
CA LEU A 156 -4.17 -9.33 1.38
C LEU A 156 -5.35 -9.47 0.42
N ASP A 157 -6.25 -8.49 0.39
CA ASP A 157 -7.49 -8.54 -0.41
C ASP A 157 -7.27 -8.28 -1.90
N SER A 158 -6.09 -7.82 -2.31
CA SER A 158 -5.80 -7.52 -3.70
C SER A 158 -4.31 -7.63 -4.03
N TYR A 159 -4.03 -7.71 -5.35
CA TYR A 159 -2.66 -7.55 -5.84
C TYR A 159 -2.09 -6.15 -5.54
N GLU A 160 -2.95 -5.13 -5.47
CA GLU A 160 -2.54 -3.76 -5.12
C GLU A 160 -1.97 -3.71 -3.70
N GLN A 161 -2.62 -4.36 -2.73
CA GLN A 161 -2.08 -4.49 -1.37
C GLN A 161 -0.78 -5.31 -1.34
N PHE A 162 -0.67 -6.36 -2.17
CA PHE A 162 0.59 -7.12 -2.29
C PHE A 162 1.74 -6.24 -2.82
N GLN A 163 1.54 -5.49 -3.91
CA GLN A 163 2.59 -4.61 -4.42
C GLN A 163 2.94 -3.48 -3.44
N ASN A 164 1.95 -2.94 -2.72
CA ASN A 164 2.15 -1.90 -1.71
C ASN A 164 2.98 -2.39 -0.51
N ARG A 165 2.98 -3.70 -0.27
CA ARG A 165 3.84 -4.34 0.74
C ARG A 165 5.25 -4.61 0.21
N ILE A 166 5.39 -5.20 -0.98
CA ILE A 166 6.71 -5.65 -1.46
C ILE A 166 7.59 -4.50 -1.94
N MET A 167 7.02 -3.47 -2.57
CA MET A 167 7.82 -2.43 -3.21
C MET A 167 8.61 -1.58 -2.19
N PRO A 168 7.99 -1.02 -1.12
CA PRO A 168 8.71 -0.45 0.01
C PRO A 168 9.79 -1.35 0.60
N ALA A 169 9.46 -2.61 0.87
CA ALA A 169 10.36 -3.55 1.53
C ALA A 169 11.61 -3.83 0.70
N GLU A 170 11.45 -4.04 -0.60
CA GLU A 170 12.56 -4.30 -1.53
C GLU A 170 13.45 -3.09 -1.73
N VAL A 171 12.88 -1.88 -1.85
CA VAL A 171 13.67 -0.65 -1.98
C VAL A 171 14.52 -0.42 -0.74
N LEU A 172 13.92 -0.53 0.46
CA LEU A 172 14.64 -0.35 1.72
C LEU A 172 15.72 -1.42 1.91
N GLU A 173 15.43 -2.69 1.59
CA GLU A 173 16.42 -3.76 1.72
C GLU A 173 17.57 -3.60 0.73
N ARG A 174 17.28 -3.17 -0.50
CA ARG A 174 18.31 -2.83 -1.48
C ARG A 174 19.20 -1.70 -0.99
N GLU A 175 18.62 -0.62 -0.48
CA GLU A 175 19.39 0.55 -0.02
C GLU A 175 20.31 0.20 1.15
N LYS A 176 19.90 -0.69 2.06
CA LYS A 176 20.75 -1.20 3.14
C LYS A 176 21.97 -1.98 2.65
N GLN A 177 21.83 -2.73 1.55
CA GLN A 177 22.88 -3.58 1.00
C GLN A 177 23.71 -2.90 -0.11
N SER A 178 23.20 -1.81 -0.68
CA SER A 178 23.83 -1.06 -1.78
C SER A 178 25.05 -0.27 -1.32
N GLN A 179 25.95 0.03 -2.26
CA GLN A 179 27.05 0.98 -2.04
C GLN A 179 26.60 2.45 -1.93
N GLY A 180 25.28 2.73 -1.94
CA GLY A 180 24.72 4.07 -1.96
C GLY A 180 24.72 4.72 -3.35
N LEU A 181 24.26 5.98 -3.40
CA LEU A 181 24.32 6.80 -4.61
C LEU A 181 25.59 7.64 -4.61
N ASN A 182 26.31 7.64 -5.73
CA ASN A 182 27.41 8.56 -5.98
C ASN A 182 27.06 9.40 -7.22
N PRO A 183 26.59 10.65 -7.05
CA PRO A 183 26.23 11.50 -8.18
C PRO A 183 27.44 12.02 -8.98
N GLY A 184 28.67 11.82 -8.50
CA GLY A 184 29.85 12.43 -9.09
C GLY A 184 29.86 13.95 -8.90
N SER A 185 30.29 14.68 -9.93
CA SER A 185 30.32 16.16 -9.94
C SER A 185 29.21 16.81 -10.77
N GLY A 186 28.29 16.00 -11.32
CA GLY A 186 27.22 16.45 -12.19
C GLY A 186 26.14 17.23 -11.48
N GLU A 187 25.72 18.38 -12.02
CA GLU A 187 24.65 19.18 -11.44
C GLU A 187 23.31 18.42 -11.44
N VAL A 188 22.97 17.75 -12.54
CA VAL A 188 21.72 17.00 -12.66
C VAL A 188 21.72 15.77 -11.75
N ALA A 189 22.80 15.00 -11.77
CA ALA A 189 22.94 13.82 -10.91
C ALA A 189 22.87 14.22 -9.42
N THR A 190 23.53 15.32 -9.03
CA THR A 190 23.51 15.84 -7.65
C THR A 190 22.11 16.29 -7.24
N ALA A 191 21.40 17.00 -8.12
CA ALA A 191 20.03 17.45 -7.84
C ALA A 191 19.07 16.28 -7.65
N ILE A 192 19.16 15.22 -8.48
CA ILE A 192 18.32 14.02 -8.35
C ILE A 192 18.70 13.23 -7.09
N ALA A 193 19.98 13.12 -6.75
CA ALA A 193 20.41 12.50 -5.49
C ALA A 193 19.86 13.25 -4.27
N ALA A 194 19.80 14.58 -4.29
CA ALA A 194 19.18 15.35 -3.22
C ALA A 194 17.65 15.11 -3.10
N ILE A 195 16.97 14.87 -4.23
CA ILE A 195 15.56 14.44 -4.24
C ILE A 195 15.43 13.06 -3.60
N HIS A 196 16.32 12.11 -3.94
CA HIS A 196 16.33 10.76 -3.35
C HIS A 196 16.48 10.78 -1.83
N GLU A 197 17.37 11.60 -1.30
CA GLU A 197 17.57 11.77 0.15
C GLU A 197 16.30 12.30 0.84
N LYS A 198 15.67 13.34 0.28
CA LYS A 198 14.42 13.90 0.82
C LYS A 198 13.26 12.93 0.77
N LEU A 199 13.13 12.17 -0.31
CA LEU A 199 12.15 11.08 -0.40
C LEU A 199 12.42 10.01 0.66
N GLY A 200 13.67 9.83 1.09
CA GLY A 200 14.01 8.90 2.16
C GLY A 200 13.54 9.35 3.53
N VAL A 201 13.76 10.62 3.87
CA VAL A 201 13.20 11.22 5.10
C VAL A 201 11.68 11.07 5.12
N TRP A 202 11.02 11.34 4.00
CA TRP A 202 9.57 11.21 3.90
C TRP A 202 9.10 9.75 4.00
N MET A 203 9.86 8.80 3.43
CA MET A 203 9.59 7.36 3.54
C MET A 203 9.55 6.88 4.99
N ASP A 204 10.48 7.36 5.82
CA ASP A 204 10.57 7.00 7.24
C ASP A 204 9.37 7.57 8.03
N GLN A 205 8.93 8.79 7.71
CA GLN A 205 7.74 9.40 8.32
C GLN A 205 6.46 8.60 8.05
N GLN A 206 6.34 7.96 6.88
CA GLN A 206 5.17 7.15 6.55
C GLN A 206 4.96 5.94 7.45
N GLU A 207 6.01 5.41 8.10
CA GLU A 207 5.86 4.26 9.00
C GLU A 207 5.03 4.61 10.24
N ALA A 208 5.26 5.80 10.82
CA ALA A 208 4.48 6.31 11.93
C ALA A 208 3.01 6.61 11.53
N LEU A 209 2.81 7.16 10.32
CA LEU A 209 1.48 7.45 9.78
C LEU A 209 0.67 6.19 9.52
N ILE A 210 1.28 5.15 8.94
CA ILE A 210 0.63 3.85 8.72
C ILE A 210 0.24 3.23 10.07
N ALA A 211 1.16 3.19 11.04
CA ALA A 211 0.86 2.65 12.36
C ALA A 211 -0.29 3.41 13.05
N THR A 212 -0.35 4.73 12.86
CA THR A 212 -1.45 5.56 13.39
C THR A 212 -2.77 5.24 12.69
N ALA A 213 -2.78 5.09 11.37
CA ALA A 213 -3.96 4.72 10.60
C ALA A 213 -4.47 3.31 10.96
N GLU A 214 -3.58 2.34 11.10
CA GLU A 214 -3.90 0.97 11.54
C GLU A 214 -4.51 0.97 12.94
N LYS A 215 -3.94 1.75 13.87
CA LYS A 215 -4.49 1.92 15.21
C LYS A 215 -5.90 2.53 15.19
N ILE A 216 -6.17 3.48 14.30
CA ILE A 216 -7.53 4.03 14.15
C ILE A 216 -8.50 2.96 13.63
N ALA A 217 -8.08 2.13 12.67
CA ALA A 217 -8.89 1.04 12.15
C ALA A 217 -9.16 -0.04 13.22
N GLU A 218 -8.16 -0.38 14.04
CA GLU A 218 -8.29 -1.28 15.18
C GLU A 218 -9.27 -0.73 16.22
N SER A 219 -9.08 0.51 16.68
CA SER A 219 -9.99 1.13 17.66
C SER A 219 -11.40 1.33 17.11
N SER A 220 -11.56 1.56 15.80
CA SER A 220 -12.88 1.59 15.15
C SER A 220 -13.56 0.21 15.19
N ALA A 221 -12.80 -0.86 14.93
CA ALA A 221 -13.32 -2.23 14.98
C ALA A 221 -13.69 -2.64 16.41
N GLU A 222 -12.90 -2.26 17.41
CA GLU A 222 -13.21 -2.44 18.83
C GLU A 222 -14.53 -1.73 19.18
N LEU A 223 -14.71 -0.47 18.77
CA LEU A 223 -15.96 0.27 19.00
C LEU A 223 -17.18 -0.41 18.35
N ALA A 224 -17.02 -0.95 17.13
CA ALA A 224 -18.07 -1.69 16.44
C ALA A 224 -18.41 -3.01 17.15
N GLN A 225 -17.40 -3.73 17.65
CA GLN A 225 -17.60 -4.95 18.43
C GLN A 225 -18.35 -4.67 19.73
N GLU A 226 -17.98 -3.62 20.47
CA GLU A 226 -18.66 -3.22 21.71
C GLU A 226 -20.10 -2.79 21.48
N ALA A 227 -20.39 -2.15 20.34
CA ALA A 227 -21.77 -1.87 19.95
C ALA A 227 -22.58 -3.17 19.74
N GLY A 228 -21.95 -4.21 19.19
CA GLY A 228 -22.54 -5.54 19.06
C GLY A 228 -22.92 -6.21 20.38
N VAL A 229 -22.22 -5.91 21.49
CA VAL A 229 -22.58 -6.41 22.83
C VAL A 229 -23.95 -5.89 23.26
N GLY A 230 -24.36 -4.69 22.83
CA GLY A 230 -25.70 -4.14 23.11
C GLY A 230 -26.86 -5.00 22.60
N ALA A 231 -26.69 -5.66 21.45
CA ALA A 231 -27.67 -6.59 20.90
C ALA A 231 -27.79 -7.86 21.76
N GLN A 232 -26.65 -8.40 22.23
CA GLN A 232 -26.60 -9.56 23.12
C GLN A 232 -27.22 -9.25 24.50
N ILE A 233 -26.92 -8.07 25.05
CA ILE A 233 -27.51 -7.56 26.29
C ILE A 233 -29.03 -7.56 26.19
N SER A 234 -29.60 -7.10 25.07
CA SER A 234 -31.05 -7.08 24.86
C SER A 234 -31.70 -8.46 24.96
N GLU A 235 -31.05 -9.50 24.41
CA GLU A 235 -31.51 -10.88 24.48
C GLU A 235 -31.39 -11.44 25.89
N GLN A 236 -30.26 -11.23 26.56
CA GLN A 236 -30.03 -11.67 27.94
C GLN A 236 -31.02 -11.01 28.91
N MET A 237 -31.34 -9.74 28.70
CA MET A 237 -32.36 -9.03 29.48
C MET A 237 -33.76 -9.64 29.37
N ALA A 238 -34.11 -10.25 28.24
CA ALA A 238 -35.41 -10.88 28.05
C ALA A 238 -35.53 -12.23 28.80
N GLN A 239 -34.40 -12.85 29.12
CA GLN A 239 -34.31 -14.14 29.82
C GLN A 239 -34.14 -13.98 31.34
N LEU A 240 -33.95 -12.76 31.82
CA LEU A 240 -33.76 -12.44 33.22
C LEU A 240 -35.08 -12.54 34.01
N ASP A 241 -35.15 -13.48 34.94
CA ASP A 241 -36.24 -13.64 35.90
C ASP A 241 -36.04 -12.67 37.08
N VAL A 242 -36.42 -11.39 36.90
CA VAL A 242 -36.24 -10.34 37.91
C VAL A 242 -37.58 -9.66 38.18
N GLU A 243 -38.17 -9.93 39.34
CA GLU A 243 -39.44 -9.35 39.78
C GLU A 243 -39.26 -8.16 40.74
N GLY A 244 -40.21 -7.23 40.76
CA GLY A 244 -40.29 -6.14 41.73
C GLY A 244 -39.54 -4.83 41.37
N PRO A 245 -39.51 -3.83 42.27
CA PRO A 245 -38.98 -2.48 41.99
C PRO A 245 -37.49 -2.44 41.62
N GLN A 246 -36.72 -3.40 42.14
CA GLN A 246 -35.29 -3.56 41.85
C GLN A 246 -35.03 -3.97 40.39
N SER A 247 -35.95 -4.69 39.74
CA SER A 247 -35.82 -5.05 38.32
C SER A 247 -35.94 -3.83 37.42
N THR A 248 -36.80 -2.87 37.79
CA THR A 248 -36.98 -1.64 37.00
C THR A 248 -35.74 -0.75 37.09
N LEU A 249 -35.09 -0.70 38.25
CA LEU A 249 -33.85 0.05 38.47
C LEU A 249 -32.65 -0.54 37.71
N LEU A 250 -32.62 -1.86 37.52
CA LEU A 250 -31.59 -2.55 36.73
C LEU A 250 -31.85 -2.45 35.22
N LEU A 251 -33.07 -2.75 34.78
CA LEU A 251 -33.37 -2.88 33.36
C LEU A 251 -33.46 -1.53 32.64
N ALA A 252 -33.78 -0.42 33.32
CA ALA A 252 -33.93 0.87 32.66
C ALA A 252 -32.60 1.42 32.07
N PRO A 253 -31.48 1.48 32.82
CA PRO A 253 -30.20 1.89 32.24
C PRO A 253 -29.73 0.96 31.12
N LEU A 254 -29.88 -0.35 31.32
CA LEU A 254 -29.49 -1.36 30.34
C LEU A 254 -30.32 -1.29 29.04
N ARG A 255 -31.62 -0.98 29.13
CA ARG A 255 -32.47 -0.75 27.94
C ARG A 255 -32.06 0.51 27.19
N THR A 256 -31.69 1.57 27.91
CA THR A 256 -31.19 2.79 27.28
C THR A 256 -29.87 2.52 26.56
N TRP A 257 -28.94 1.79 27.20
CA TRP A 257 -27.69 1.36 26.57
C TRP A 257 -27.95 0.55 25.30
N ALA A 258 -28.76 -0.52 25.40
CA ALA A 258 -29.12 -1.38 24.28
C ALA A 258 -29.83 -0.62 23.14
N GLY A 259 -30.77 0.27 23.46
CA GLY A 259 -31.57 1.01 22.48
C GLY A 259 -30.80 2.05 21.68
N MET A 260 -29.61 2.44 22.13
CA MET A 260 -28.77 3.44 21.45
C MET A 260 -27.91 2.86 20.34
N HIS A 261 -27.62 1.56 20.37
CA HIS A 261 -26.73 0.93 19.40
C HIS A 261 -27.31 0.93 17.98
N GLY A 262 -28.62 0.71 17.82
CA GLY A 262 -29.27 0.82 16.50
C GLY A 262 -29.23 2.21 15.85
N ILE A 263 -28.82 3.27 16.57
CA ILE A 263 -28.62 4.62 16.05
C ILE A 263 -27.16 4.83 15.62
N VAL A 264 -26.20 4.22 16.33
CA VAL A 264 -24.77 4.44 16.13
C VAL A 264 -24.15 3.48 15.11
N ASP A 265 -24.77 2.32 14.86
CA ASP A 265 -24.25 1.28 13.95
C ASP A 265 -23.82 1.85 12.59
N SER A 266 -24.70 2.62 11.92
CA SER A 266 -24.36 3.23 10.63
C SER A 266 -23.21 4.24 10.71
N TYR A 267 -23.01 4.87 11.86
CA TYR A 267 -21.89 5.78 12.09
C TYR A 267 -20.59 5.03 12.31
N LEU A 268 -20.64 3.87 12.98
CA LEU A 268 -19.50 2.99 13.21
C LEU A 268 -19.08 2.29 11.91
N ASP A 269 -20.04 1.82 11.09
CA ASP A 269 -19.77 1.26 9.77
C ASP A 269 -19.05 2.28 8.87
N GLU A 270 -19.55 3.52 8.82
CA GLU A 270 -18.90 4.59 8.04
C GLU A 270 -17.52 4.95 8.62
N LEU A 271 -17.36 4.89 9.94
CA LEU A 271 -16.08 5.13 10.60
C LEU A 271 -15.05 4.07 10.22
N GLN A 272 -15.46 2.79 10.23
CA GLN A 272 -14.61 1.68 9.80
C GLN A 272 -14.22 1.83 8.33
N GLU A 273 -15.18 2.11 7.45
CA GLU A 273 -14.91 2.30 6.02
C GLU A 273 -13.92 3.46 5.78
N LEU A 274 -14.02 4.54 6.54
CA LEU A 274 -13.08 5.67 6.46
C LEU A 274 -11.69 5.29 6.98
N ALA A 275 -11.61 4.51 8.07
CA ALA A 275 -10.36 4.04 8.64
C ALA A 275 -9.63 3.09 7.68
N ASP A 276 -10.34 2.13 7.09
CA ASP A 276 -9.78 1.19 6.12
C ASP A 276 -9.22 1.93 4.89
N LYS A 277 -9.96 2.90 4.35
CA LYS A 277 -9.50 3.76 3.24
C LYS A 277 -8.27 4.58 3.61
N LEU A 278 -8.17 5.04 4.85
CA LEU A 278 -7.00 5.78 5.34
C LEU A 278 -5.75 4.88 5.34
N VAL A 279 -5.87 3.65 5.84
CA VAL A 279 -4.81 2.63 5.81
C VAL A 279 -4.38 2.33 4.37
N GLU A 280 -5.34 2.07 3.48
CA GLU A 280 -5.04 1.85 2.05
C GLU A 280 -4.31 3.04 1.41
N SER A 281 -4.76 4.26 1.70
CA SER A 281 -4.13 5.48 1.20
C SER A 281 -2.71 5.63 1.73
N ALA A 282 -2.45 5.34 3.01
CA ALA A 282 -1.12 5.44 3.60
C ALA A 282 -0.13 4.44 2.96
N HIS A 283 -0.56 3.18 2.79
CA HIS A 283 0.24 2.18 2.07
C HIS A 283 0.49 2.56 0.60
N SER A 284 -0.52 3.13 -0.07
CA SER A 284 -0.38 3.59 -1.45
C SER A 284 0.60 4.77 -1.59
N THR A 285 0.61 5.71 -0.64
CA THR A 285 1.59 6.81 -0.61
C THR A 285 3.00 6.25 -0.40
N ARG A 286 3.19 5.34 0.55
CA ARG A 286 4.48 4.69 0.80
C ARG A 286 5.00 3.92 -0.41
N PHE A 287 4.12 3.24 -1.15
CA PHE A 287 4.45 2.62 -2.44
C PHE A 287 4.97 3.67 -3.45
N SER A 288 4.26 4.78 -3.60
CA SER A 288 4.65 5.86 -4.52
C SER A 288 6.02 6.45 -4.17
N ILE A 289 6.29 6.66 -2.88
CA ILE A 289 7.60 7.14 -2.40
C ILE A 289 8.69 6.13 -2.77
N ALA A 290 8.50 4.84 -2.46
CA ALA A 290 9.46 3.79 -2.80
C ALA A 290 9.75 3.73 -4.32
N LEU A 291 8.71 3.83 -5.15
CA LEU A 291 8.85 3.87 -6.61
C LEU A 291 9.63 5.11 -7.07
N ALA A 292 9.32 6.29 -6.53
CA ALA A 292 10.04 7.52 -6.80
C ALA A 292 11.52 7.43 -6.40
N ARG A 293 11.84 6.81 -5.26
CA ARG A 293 13.23 6.57 -4.83
C ARG A 293 13.98 5.64 -5.79
N LEU A 294 13.31 4.60 -6.29
CA LEU A 294 13.89 3.73 -7.32
C LEU A 294 14.11 4.49 -8.64
N HIS A 295 13.17 5.33 -9.07
CA HIS A 295 13.34 6.20 -10.24
C HIS A 295 14.49 7.19 -10.06
N ALA A 296 14.60 7.83 -8.89
CA ALA A 296 15.71 8.74 -8.58
C ALA A 296 17.05 7.99 -8.57
N THR A 297 17.10 6.76 -8.05
CA THR A 297 18.29 5.90 -8.10
C THR A 297 18.75 5.67 -9.54
N VAL A 298 17.85 5.21 -10.42
CA VAL A 298 18.23 4.91 -11.82
C VAL A 298 18.59 6.18 -12.58
N ALA A 299 17.88 7.29 -12.33
CA ALA A 299 18.15 8.58 -12.97
C ALA A 299 19.50 9.16 -12.54
N THR A 300 19.86 9.10 -11.25
CA THR A 300 21.18 9.50 -10.76
C THR A 300 22.28 8.63 -11.37
N LYS A 301 22.17 7.29 -11.28
CA LYS A 301 23.18 6.38 -11.85
C LYS A 301 23.37 6.62 -13.35
N TYR A 302 22.27 6.80 -14.09
CA TYR A 302 22.32 7.06 -15.52
C TYR A 302 22.93 8.43 -15.86
N ALA A 303 22.57 9.48 -15.14
CA ALA A 303 23.16 10.82 -15.32
C ALA A 303 24.68 10.80 -15.11
N THR A 304 25.13 10.17 -14.02
CA THR A 304 26.57 10.03 -13.72
C THR A 304 27.31 9.21 -14.79
N GLU A 305 26.69 8.16 -15.32
CA GLU A 305 27.26 7.34 -16.39
C GLU A 305 27.43 8.13 -17.70
N VAL A 306 26.40 8.88 -18.10
CA VAL A 306 26.39 9.71 -19.31
C VAL A 306 27.48 10.79 -19.23
N GLU A 307 27.59 11.47 -18.09
CA GLU A 307 28.63 12.46 -17.85
C GLU A 307 30.04 11.84 -17.85
N GLY A 308 30.23 10.73 -17.14
CA GLY A 308 31.52 10.05 -17.05
C GLY A 308 32.03 9.52 -18.40
N LYS A 309 31.11 9.16 -19.31
CA LYS A 309 31.44 8.76 -20.69
C LYS A 309 31.58 9.95 -21.65
N GLY A 310 31.25 11.16 -21.22
CA GLY A 310 31.17 12.34 -22.09
C GLY A 310 30.15 12.16 -23.23
N GLN A 311 29.11 11.34 -23.01
CA GLN A 311 28.08 11.07 -24.01
C GLN A 311 27.14 12.25 -24.13
N THR A 312 27.12 12.88 -25.31
CA THR A 312 26.22 14.00 -25.64
C THR A 312 25.24 13.64 -26.74
N ASP A 313 25.05 12.34 -27.02
CA ASP A 313 24.12 11.90 -28.04
C ASP A 313 22.65 12.14 -27.63
N GLY A 314 21.78 12.26 -28.63
CA GLY A 314 20.36 12.58 -28.39
C GLY A 314 19.61 11.49 -27.62
N ASN A 315 20.10 10.24 -27.59
CA ASN A 315 19.46 9.15 -26.88
C ASN A 315 19.70 9.25 -25.38
N ALA A 316 20.91 9.63 -24.97
CA ALA A 316 21.25 9.87 -23.57
C ALA A 316 20.41 11.00 -22.97
N ALA A 317 20.30 12.13 -23.68
CA ALA A 317 19.44 13.24 -23.28
C ALA A 317 17.96 12.83 -23.21
N LYS A 318 17.45 12.10 -24.22
CA LYS A 318 16.06 11.60 -24.24
C LYS A 318 15.78 10.68 -23.04
N ALA A 319 16.67 9.75 -22.74
CA ALA A 319 16.52 8.82 -21.62
C ALA A 319 16.48 9.55 -20.27
N LEU A 320 17.41 10.48 -20.04
CA LEU A 320 17.45 11.25 -18.80
C LEU A 320 16.20 12.11 -18.62
N LYS A 321 15.71 12.73 -19.70
CA LYS A 321 14.45 13.47 -19.72
C LYS A 321 13.25 12.60 -19.35
N VAL A 322 13.14 11.40 -19.92
CA VAL A 322 12.06 10.46 -19.59
C VAL A 322 12.11 10.05 -18.12
N LEU A 323 13.29 9.76 -17.58
CA LEU A 323 13.46 9.41 -16.16
C LEU A 323 13.09 10.58 -15.24
N ALA A 324 13.51 11.80 -15.56
CA ALA A 324 13.16 13.00 -14.81
C ALA A 324 11.65 13.28 -14.82
N MET A 325 11.00 13.13 -15.99
CA MET A 325 9.55 13.29 -16.11
C MET A 325 8.78 12.20 -15.34
N ALA A 326 9.23 10.94 -15.38
CA ALA A 326 8.61 9.87 -14.60
C ALA A 326 8.73 10.09 -13.08
N LEU A 327 9.84 10.70 -12.63
CA LEU A 327 10.02 11.11 -11.25
C LEU A 327 9.12 12.31 -10.88
N GLU A 328 8.96 13.28 -11.80
CA GLU A 328 8.02 14.41 -11.64
C GLU A 328 6.57 13.94 -11.50
N ASP A 329 6.12 13.04 -12.39
CA ASP A 329 4.78 12.47 -12.35
C ASP A 329 4.55 11.66 -11.05
N GLY A 330 5.58 10.96 -10.56
CA GLY A 330 5.56 10.28 -9.26
C GLY A 330 5.37 11.25 -8.09
N ILE A 331 6.13 12.34 -8.05
CA ILE A 331 6.00 13.40 -7.03
C ILE A 331 4.62 14.06 -7.10
N GLN A 332 4.11 14.29 -8.30
CA GLN A 332 2.77 14.83 -8.49
C GLN A 332 1.69 13.88 -7.95
N THR A 333 1.82 12.58 -8.22
CA THR A 333 0.91 11.55 -7.71
C THR A 333 0.87 11.55 -6.18
N MET A 334 2.04 11.61 -5.53
CA MET A 334 2.11 11.66 -4.07
C MET A 334 1.43 12.91 -3.49
N ARG A 335 1.58 14.06 -4.15
CA ARG A 335 0.89 15.31 -3.75
C ARG A 335 -0.63 15.19 -3.84
N ASP A 336 -1.15 14.51 -4.85
CA ASP A 336 -2.59 14.28 -4.99
C ASP A 336 -3.11 13.22 -4.00
N GLN A 337 -2.29 12.22 -3.68
CA GLN A 337 -2.56 11.25 -2.61
C GLN A 337 -2.63 11.94 -1.24
N LEU A 338 -1.70 12.84 -0.90
CA LEU A 338 -1.73 13.60 0.35
C LEU A 338 -3.00 14.45 0.51
N ARG A 339 -3.47 15.10 -0.56
CA ARG A 339 -4.75 15.83 -0.51
C ARG A 339 -5.93 14.90 -0.25
N SER A 340 -5.91 13.71 -0.86
CA SER A 340 -6.95 12.71 -0.66
C SER A 340 -6.93 12.18 0.78
N TYR A 341 -5.74 12.00 1.32
CA TYR A 341 -5.48 11.61 2.70
C TYR A 341 -6.02 12.65 3.70
N ASP A 342 -5.69 13.93 3.52
CA ASP A 342 -6.20 15.04 4.34
C ASP A 342 -7.74 15.08 4.37
N LEU A 343 -8.37 14.90 3.21
CA LEU A 343 -9.83 14.82 3.11
C LEU A 343 -10.42 13.61 3.86
N LEU A 344 -9.74 12.46 3.86
CA LEU A 344 -10.16 11.28 4.60
C LEU A 344 -10.00 11.50 6.10
N ALA A 345 -8.85 12.00 6.55
CA ALA A 345 -8.57 12.33 7.95
C ALA A 345 -9.62 13.31 8.51
N GLY A 346 -9.93 14.39 7.79
CA GLY A 346 -10.94 15.36 8.21
C GLY A 346 -12.37 14.79 8.24
N ARG A 347 -12.71 13.80 7.40
CA ARG A 347 -14.00 13.09 7.47
C ARG A 347 -14.05 12.15 8.66
N LEU A 348 -12.98 11.41 8.90
CA LEU A 348 -12.82 10.49 10.03
C LEU A 348 -12.96 11.24 11.36
N SER A 349 -12.27 12.37 11.51
CA SER A 349 -12.34 13.28 12.67
C SER A 349 -13.79 13.74 12.95
N LYS A 350 -14.51 14.19 11.92
CA LYS A 350 -15.94 14.59 12.04
C LYS A 350 -16.85 13.42 12.39
N ARG A 351 -16.60 12.23 11.84
CA ARG A 351 -17.38 11.03 12.11
C ARG A 351 -17.16 10.54 13.53
N LEU A 352 -15.91 10.51 13.99
CA LEU A 352 -15.54 10.21 15.38
C LEU A 352 -16.22 11.17 16.35
N ALA A 353 -16.21 12.48 16.08
CA ALA A 353 -16.90 13.46 16.91
C ALA A 353 -18.42 13.19 16.99
N SER A 354 -19.02 12.71 15.90
CA SER A 354 -20.45 12.35 15.85
C SER A 354 -20.74 11.11 16.70
N VAL A 355 -19.91 10.06 16.57
CA VAL A 355 -19.98 8.84 17.40
C VAL A 355 -19.83 9.20 18.87
N ASN A 356 -18.81 10.01 19.22
CA ASN A 356 -18.57 10.41 20.60
C ASN A 356 -19.76 11.18 21.20
N ARG A 357 -20.33 12.13 20.46
CA ARG A 357 -21.51 12.91 20.91
C ARG A 357 -22.74 12.03 21.15
N ILE A 358 -22.89 10.94 20.40
CA ILE A 358 -24.00 9.99 20.57
C ILE A 358 -23.71 9.09 21.78
N MET A 359 -22.48 8.58 21.91
CA MET A 359 -22.12 7.55 22.90
C MET A 359 -21.73 8.11 24.27
N GLU A 360 -21.38 9.39 24.40
CA GLU A 360 -21.01 10.00 25.67
C GLU A 360 -22.15 9.99 26.72
N PRO A 361 -23.37 10.50 26.43
CA PRO A 361 -24.47 10.48 27.41
C PRO A 361 -24.79 9.09 28.01
N PRO A 362 -24.92 7.99 27.24
CA PRO A 362 -25.21 6.68 27.82
C PRO A 362 -24.03 6.09 28.59
N ARG A 363 -22.78 6.33 28.15
CA ARG A 363 -21.59 5.87 28.87
C ARG A 363 -21.49 6.54 30.24
N GLU A 364 -21.73 7.85 30.31
CA GLU A 364 -21.78 8.58 31.59
C GLU A 364 -22.93 8.12 32.49
N MET A 365 -24.11 7.87 31.91
CA MET A 365 -25.27 7.35 32.64
C MET A 365 -24.97 5.97 33.24
N ILE A 366 -24.43 5.04 32.45
CA ILE A 366 -24.08 3.68 32.93
C ILE A 366 -22.96 3.76 33.97
N SER A 367 -21.92 4.54 33.72
CA SER A 367 -20.80 4.72 34.66
C SER A 367 -21.29 5.28 36.01
N SER A 368 -22.15 6.30 35.98
CA SER A 368 -22.75 6.86 37.19
C SER A 368 -23.65 5.84 37.90
N TRP A 369 -24.43 5.07 37.15
CA TRP A 369 -25.30 4.04 37.68
C TRP A 369 -24.52 2.91 38.36
N LEU A 370 -23.42 2.45 37.76
CA LEU A 370 -22.53 1.43 38.33
C LEU A 370 -21.90 1.87 39.65
N GLN A 371 -21.64 3.17 39.84
CA GLN A 371 -21.06 3.69 41.08
C GLN A 371 -22.04 3.73 42.27
N VAL A 372 -23.34 3.86 42.00
CA VAL A 372 -24.36 4.10 43.04
C VAL A 372 -25.28 2.90 43.27
N THR A 373 -25.18 1.85 42.46
CA THR A 373 -26.08 0.70 42.52
C THR A 373 -25.46 -0.45 43.30
N ASP A 374 -26.10 -0.83 44.40
CA ASP A 374 -25.77 -2.07 45.10
C ASP A 374 -26.34 -3.27 44.34
N ILE A 375 -25.46 -3.98 43.64
CA ILE A 375 -25.81 -5.18 42.85
C ILE A 375 -25.74 -6.48 43.67
N SER A 376 -25.40 -6.43 44.96
CA SER A 376 -25.25 -7.63 45.80
C SER A 376 -26.56 -8.41 45.96
N GLY A 377 -27.71 -7.72 45.86
CA GLY A 377 -29.04 -8.31 45.90
C GLY A 377 -29.50 -8.97 44.60
N PHE A 378 -28.73 -8.88 43.52
CA PHE A 378 -29.10 -9.44 42.21
C PHE A 378 -28.68 -10.90 42.03
N SER A 379 -29.41 -11.62 41.17
CA SER A 379 -29.06 -12.99 40.76
C SER A 379 -27.69 -13.04 40.07
N ASP A 380 -27.05 -14.21 40.04
CA ASP A 380 -25.75 -14.37 39.37
C ASP A 380 -25.83 -13.99 37.88
N ALA A 381 -26.94 -14.32 37.21
CA ALA A 381 -27.17 -13.94 35.81
C ALA A 381 -27.29 -12.42 35.62
N ALA A 382 -27.96 -11.72 36.55
CA ALA A 382 -28.07 -10.27 36.50
C ALA A 382 -26.72 -9.60 36.78
N ARG A 383 -25.94 -10.09 37.75
CA ARG A 383 -24.59 -9.57 38.02
C ARG A 383 -23.65 -9.75 36.82
N ALA A 384 -23.65 -10.93 36.19
CA ALA A 384 -22.85 -11.17 34.99
C ALA A 384 -23.22 -10.22 33.83
N LEU A 385 -24.51 -9.88 33.68
CA LEU A 385 -24.94 -8.90 32.69
C LEU A 385 -24.42 -7.50 33.00
N VAL A 386 -24.47 -7.09 34.27
CA VAL A 386 -23.93 -5.79 34.72
C VAL A 386 -22.42 -5.71 34.46
N ASP A 387 -21.68 -6.77 34.80
CA ASP A 387 -20.23 -6.84 34.59
C ASP A 387 -19.90 -6.73 33.08
N SER A 388 -20.62 -7.44 32.21
CA SER A 388 -20.44 -7.35 30.76
C SER A 388 -20.69 -5.94 30.21
N VAL A 389 -21.71 -5.24 30.73
CA VAL A 389 -21.98 -3.85 30.32
C VAL A 389 -20.91 -2.91 30.84
N ALA A 390 -20.41 -3.11 32.06
CA ALA A 390 -19.33 -2.32 32.63
C ALA A 390 -18.03 -2.45 31.81
N GLU A 391 -17.66 -3.68 31.45
CA GLU A 391 -16.53 -3.97 30.57
C GLU A 391 -16.70 -3.28 29.20
N ALA A 392 -17.88 -3.38 28.59
CA ALA A 392 -18.16 -2.75 27.30
C ALA A 392 -18.07 -1.21 27.34
N VAL A 393 -18.53 -0.57 28.43
CA VAL A 393 -18.41 0.88 28.62
C VAL A 393 -16.94 1.30 28.79
N GLU A 394 -16.16 0.53 29.56
CA GLU A 394 -14.73 0.80 29.77
C GLU A 394 -13.92 0.64 28.47
N ALA A 395 -14.18 -0.44 27.72
CA ALA A 395 -13.58 -0.68 26.41
C ALA A 395 -13.94 0.44 25.42
N SER A 396 -15.22 0.82 25.34
CA SER A 396 -15.67 1.92 24.48
C SER A 396 -15.00 3.26 24.81
N ASN A 397 -14.82 3.58 26.10
CA ASN A 397 -14.11 4.78 26.54
C ASN A 397 -12.63 4.74 26.13
N THR A 398 -11.98 3.60 26.32
CA THR A 398 -10.57 3.37 25.97
C THR A 398 -10.35 3.52 24.46
N ALA A 399 -11.16 2.85 23.64
CA ALA A 399 -11.07 2.90 22.19
C ALA A 399 -11.34 4.32 21.66
N THR A 400 -12.34 5.03 22.21
CA THR A 400 -12.62 6.42 21.82
C THR A 400 -11.45 7.35 22.12
N ALA A 401 -10.86 7.26 23.31
CA ALA A 401 -9.72 8.10 23.70
C ALA A 401 -8.47 7.79 22.87
N ALA A 402 -8.19 6.50 22.64
CA ALA A 402 -7.09 6.06 21.80
C ALA A 402 -7.23 6.59 20.37
N MET A 403 -8.45 6.55 19.82
CA MET A 403 -8.74 7.01 18.47
C MET A 403 -8.67 8.53 18.34
N GLN A 404 -9.15 9.29 19.33
CA GLN A 404 -9.00 10.75 19.35
C GLN A 404 -7.51 11.16 19.34
N SER A 405 -6.71 10.56 20.21
CA SER A 405 -5.26 10.81 20.24
C SER A 405 -4.57 10.44 18.92
N ALA A 406 -4.99 9.34 18.28
CA ALA A 406 -4.44 8.93 17.00
C ALA A 406 -4.82 9.89 15.87
N VAL A 407 -6.08 10.37 15.83
CA VAL A 407 -6.53 11.37 14.84
C VAL A 407 -5.79 12.70 15.01
N GLU A 408 -5.55 13.16 16.23
CA GLU A 408 -4.74 14.37 16.49
C GLU A 408 -3.29 14.21 16.01
N ALA A 409 -2.68 13.05 16.26
CA ALA A 409 -1.33 12.76 15.75
C ALA A 409 -1.30 12.75 14.22
N LEU A 410 -2.34 12.18 13.60
CA LEU A 410 -2.52 12.13 12.16
C LEU A 410 -2.56 13.53 11.54
N GLU A 411 -3.40 14.42 12.08
CA GLU A 411 -3.61 15.77 11.55
C GLU A 411 -2.31 16.59 11.55
N ASN A 412 -1.47 16.45 12.58
CA ASN A 412 -0.17 17.13 12.65
C ASN A 412 0.81 16.62 11.58
N SER A 413 0.85 15.31 11.33
CA SER A 413 1.78 14.73 10.36
C SER A 413 1.45 15.06 8.91
N VAL A 414 0.18 15.34 8.59
CA VAL A 414 -0.23 15.74 7.22
C VAL A 414 0.35 17.09 6.81
N GLU A 415 0.50 18.02 7.76
CA GLU A 415 1.06 19.35 7.47
C GLU A 415 2.54 19.26 7.06
N ASP A 416 3.33 18.46 7.78
CA ASP A 416 4.73 18.19 7.48
C ASP A 416 4.91 17.56 6.09
N ASP A 417 4.06 16.58 5.76
CA ASP A 417 4.07 15.88 4.47
C ASP A 417 3.74 16.82 3.29
N ALA A 418 2.82 17.76 3.49
CA ALA A 418 2.44 18.73 2.45
C ALA A 418 3.59 19.70 2.12
N GLU A 419 4.35 20.14 3.12
CA GLU A 419 5.54 20.98 2.93
C GLU A 419 6.63 20.20 2.17
N ALA A 420 6.91 18.96 2.59
CA ALA A 420 7.88 18.10 1.94
C ALA A 420 7.55 17.84 0.46
N ALA A 421 6.29 17.54 0.15
CA ALA A 421 5.82 17.32 -1.22
C ALA A 421 5.95 18.59 -2.09
N GLN A 422 5.69 19.77 -1.52
CA GLN A 422 5.83 21.05 -2.22
C GLN A 422 7.30 21.37 -2.53
N GLU A 423 8.20 21.12 -1.58
CA GLU A 423 9.64 21.29 -1.80
C GLU A 423 10.17 20.35 -2.91
N LEU A 424 9.81 19.07 -2.83
CA LEU A 424 10.16 18.06 -3.83
C LEU A 424 9.67 18.45 -5.23
N SER A 425 8.45 18.99 -5.34
CA SER A 425 7.88 19.49 -6.59
C SER A 425 8.72 20.61 -7.21
N VAL A 426 9.21 21.55 -6.40
CA VAL A 426 10.11 22.63 -6.87
C VAL A 426 11.44 22.06 -7.32
N MET A 427 12.01 21.10 -6.59
CA MET A 427 13.29 20.48 -6.94
C MET A 427 13.21 19.72 -8.27
N ILE A 428 12.19 18.88 -8.44
CA ILE A 428 12.05 18.07 -9.66
C ILE A 428 11.75 18.93 -10.90
N THR A 429 10.96 20.00 -10.75
CA THR A 429 10.70 20.95 -11.86
C THR A 429 11.99 21.57 -12.40
N LYS A 430 12.94 21.90 -11.51
CA LYS A 430 14.26 22.42 -11.89
C LYS A 430 15.09 21.38 -12.65
N VAL A 431 15.08 20.13 -12.18
CA VAL A 431 15.75 19.01 -12.87
C VAL A 431 15.17 18.81 -14.26
N VAL A 432 13.84 18.71 -14.39
CA VAL A 432 13.16 18.55 -15.68
C VAL A 432 13.51 19.68 -16.64
N SER A 433 13.60 20.92 -16.15
CA SER A 433 14.01 22.08 -16.95
C SER A 433 15.48 22.03 -17.38
N ALA A 434 16.37 21.46 -16.55
CA ALA A 434 17.79 21.35 -16.85
C ALA A 434 18.12 20.27 -17.87
N VAL A 435 17.27 19.24 -18.00
CA VAL A 435 17.43 18.13 -18.95
C VAL A 435 16.56 18.27 -20.21
N ALA A 436 15.76 19.34 -20.29
CA ALA A 436 14.86 19.64 -21.41
C ALA A 436 15.59 20.26 -22.60
#